data_AF-A0A960YMY9-F1
#
_entry.id   AF-A0A960YMY9-F1
#
_cell.length_a   1.000
_cell.length_b   1.000
_cell.length_c   1.000
_cell.angle_alpha   90.00
_cell.angle_beta   90.00
_cell.angle_gamma   90.00
#
_symmetry.space_group_name_H-M   'P 1'
#
loop_
_entity.id
_entity.type
_entity.pdbx_description
1 polymer ?
#
loop_
_entity_poly.entity_id
_entity_poly.type
_entity_poly.pdbx_seq_one_letter_code
_entity_poly.pdbx_strand_id
1 'polypeptide(L)'
;MFSSLNDKWGAALRIYLPMDATVGMQLLLALLVALSFYAPSRISAETPQDQQWNPLQLSVVPSMQLVDRTESIRGIRLSLFSGSNRNMYGLDVGLLNFTQSSSGGFGLGAANWTYDHYGMQLGILNRAKRAWGIQAGLINISKYELSGLQFGLANAGNTAYPMFGLVWNYGSGDLYSGQYSL
;
A
#
# COMPACT_ATOMS: atom_id res chain seq x y z
N MET A 1 37.06 20.85 18.64
CA MET A 1 37.19 19.69 17.73
C MET A 1 35.85 19.21 17.14
N PHE A 2 34.69 19.61 17.68
CA PHE A 2 33.35 19.25 17.14
C PHE A 2 32.73 20.26 16.15
N SER A 3 33.25 21.49 16.03
CA SER A 3 32.70 22.50 15.11
C SER A 3 32.99 22.19 13.64
N SER A 4 34.17 21.64 13.30
CA SER A 4 34.56 21.39 11.91
C SER A 4 33.90 20.17 11.26
N LEU A 5 33.22 19.33 12.04
CA LEU A 5 32.44 18.20 11.53
C LEU A 5 31.09 18.68 11.00
N ASN A 6 30.48 19.68 11.64
CA ASN A 6 29.19 20.23 11.23
C ASN A 6 29.28 20.98 9.88
N ASP A 7 30.40 21.66 9.63
CA ASP A 7 30.62 22.42 8.39
C ASP A 7 30.85 21.52 7.17
N LYS A 8 31.51 20.37 7.34
CA LYS A 8 31.77 19.43 6.24
C LYS A 8 30.50 18.70 5.78
N TRP A 9 29.62 18.33 6.71
CA TRP A 9 28.33 17.71 6.38
C TRP A 9 27.29 18.75 5.92
N GLY A 10 27.32 19.98 6.48
CA GLY A 10 26.47 21.08 6.06
C GLY A 10 26.75 21.55 4.62
N ALA A 11 28.02 21.50 4.18
CA ALA A 11 28.39 21.77 2.80
C ALA A 11 28.03 20.61 1.84
N ALA A 12 28.20 19.36 2.28
CA ALA A 12 27.84 18.18 1.49
C ALA A 12 26.33 18.08 1.24
N LEU A 13 25.48 18.45 2.21
CA LEU A 13 24.03 18.50 2.04
C LEU A 13 23.58 19.63 1.09
N ARG A 14 24.29 20.77 1.10
CA ARG A 14 23.97 21.92 0.23
C ARG A 14 24.33 21.69 -1.24
N ILE A 15 25.26 20.77 -1.53
CA ILE A 15 25.70 20.47 -2.90
C ILE A 15 24.77 19.47 -3.61
N TYR A 16 23.90 18.75 -2.89
CA TYR A 16 23.08 17.68 -3.48
C TYR A 16 21.59 17.95 -3.70
N LEU A 17 21.04 19.08 -3.24
CA LEU A 17 19.62 19.38 -3.47
C LEU A 17 19.37 20.87 -3.76
N PRO A 18 19.52 21.33 -5.01
CA PRO A 18 18.78 22.49 -5.51
C PRO A 18 17.46 22.02 -6.14
N MET A 19 16.82 20.99 -5.60
CA MET A 19 15.47 20.66 -6.02
C MET A 19 14.55 21.51 -5.16
N ASP A 20 13.85 22.44 -5.81
CA ASP A 20 12.68 23.08 -5.22
C ASP A 20 11.85 22.01 -4.51
N ALA A 21 11.49 22.23 -3.25
CA ALA A 21 10.71 21.29 -2.44
C ALA A 21 9.43 20.84 -3.18
N THR A 22 8.90 21.69 -4.05
CA THR A 22 7.78 21.41 -4.95
C THR A 22 8.13 20.32 -5.97
N VAL A 23 9.28 20.43 -6.64
CA VAL A 23 9.76 19.44 -7.63
C VAL A 23 10.15 18.13 -6.94
N GLY A 24 10.77 18.22 -5.76
CA GLY A 24 11.07 17.04 -4.93
C GLY A 24 9.80 16.27 -4.54
N MET A 25 8.75 16.99 -4.10
CA MET A 25 7.45 16.41 -3.79
C MET A 25 6.80 15.76 -5.02
N GLN A 26 6.81 16.43 -6.17
CA GLN A 26 6.24 15.89 -7.41
C GLN A 26 6.92 14.59 -7.86
N LEU A 27 8.25 14.52 -7.79
CA LEU A 27 8.98 13.31 -8.14
C LEU A 27 8.76 12.17 -7.14
N LEU A 28 8.66 12.49 -5.85
CA LEU A 28 8.28 11.51 -4.84
C LEU A 28 6.89 10.94 -5.13
N LEU A 29 5.91 11.79 -5.42
CA LEU A 29 4.56 11.37 -5.79
C LEU A 29 4.59 10.50 -7.06
N ALA A 30 5.33 10.91 -8.09
CA ALA A 30 5.49 10.13 -9.32
C ALA A 30 6.12 8.76 -9.07
N LEU A 31 7.11 8.67 -8.17
CA LEU A 31 7.74 7.42 -7.78
C LEU A 31 6.77 6.51 -7.00
N LEU A 32 6.01 7.05 -6.05
CA LEU A 32 4.99 6.30 -5.31
C LEU A 32 3.92 5.76 -6.26
N VAL A 33 3.48 6.58 -7.23
CA VAL A 33 2.56 6.16 -8.29
C VAL A 33 3.19 5.05 -9.13
N ALA A 34 4.44 5.19 -9.59
CA ALA A 34 5.12 4.17 -10.39
C ALA A 34 5.29 2.84 -9.63
N LEU A 35 5.65 2.90 -8.34
CA LEU A 35 5.78 1.72 -7.46
C LEU A 35 4.43 1.06 -7.21
N SER A 36 3.33 1.82 -7.17
CA SER A 36 1.99 1.25 -7.05
C SER A 36 1.61 0.40 -8.27
N PHE A 37 2.06 0.78 -9.47
CA PHE A 37 1.85 0.01 -10.70
C PHE A 37 2.86 -1.12 -10.92
N TYR A 38 3.93 -1.18 -10.12
CA TYR A 38 4.87 -2.29 -10.16
C TYR A 38 4.25 -3.53 -9.50
N ALA A 39 3.45 -4.24 -10.27
CA ALA A 39 3.04 -5.59 -9.93
C ALA A 39 4.22 -6.54 -10.18
N PRO A 40 4.74 -7.26 -9.18
CA PRO A 40 5.64 -8.38 -9.46
C PRO A 40 4.91 -9.36 -10.40
N SER A 41 5.64 -10.07 -11.25
CA SER A 41 5.16 -11.12 -12.17
C SER A 41 4.43 -12.29 -11.50
N ARG A 42 4.14 -12.17 -10.20
CA ARG A 42 3.46 -13.12 -9.32
C ARG A 42 1.95 -12.87 -9.20
N ILE A 43 1.36 -11.91 -9.92
CA ILE A 43 -0.09 -11.91 -10.15
C ILE A 43 -0.41 -13.26 -10.78
N SER A 44 -0.96 -14.19 -10.01
CA SER A 44 -1.36 -15.51 -10.49
C SER A 44 -2.22 -15.32 -11.74
N ALA A 45 -1.88 -16.03 -12.81
CA ALA A 45 -2.66 -16.05 -14.04
C ALA A 45 -4.13 -16.33 -13.68
N GLU A 46 -4.97 -15.32 -13.82
CA GLU A 46 -6.38 -15.38 -13.45
C GLU A 46 -7.12 -16.40 -14.31
N THR A 47 -8.05 -17.11 -13.68
CA THR A 47 -8.90 -18.15 -14.30
C THR A 47 -9.70 -17.53 -15.46
N PRO A 48 -10.05 -18.27 -16.54
CA PRO A 48 -10.67 -17.72 -17.76
C PRO A 48 -11.97 -16.89 -17.61
N GLN A 49 -12.57 -16.78 -16.42
CA GLN A 49 -13.73 -15.90 -16.18
C GLN A 49 -13.36 -14.42 -16.02
N ASP A 50 -12.10 -14.06 -15.74
CA ASP A 50 -11.65 -12.66 -15.61
C ASP A 50 -11.33 -11.98 -16.96
N GLN A 51 -11.88 -12.48 -18.07
CA GLN A 51 -11.65 -11.91 -19.40
C GLN A 51 -12.39 -10.58 -19.64
N GLN A 52 -13.45 -10.29 -18.88
CA GLN A 52 -14.17 -9.03 -19.02
C GLN A 52 -13.37 -7.90 -18.38
N TRP A 53 -12.87 -6.98 -19.21
CA TRP A 53 -12.18 -5.79 -18.73
C TRP A 53 -13.18 -4.76 -18.21
N ASN A 54 -13.26 -4.61 -16.89
CA ASN A 54 -14.08 -3.59 -16.24
C ASN A 54 -13.18 -2.42 -15.76
N PRO A 55 -13.09 -1.30 -16.51
CA PRO A 55 -12.16 -0.22 -16.19
C PRO A 55 -12.65 0.71 -15.07
N LEU A 56 -13.96 0.72 -14.80
CA LEU A 56 -14.58 1.62 -13.84
C LEU A 56 -15.59 0.87 -12.99
N GLN A 57 -15.52 1.08 -11.67
CA GLN A 57 -16.57 0.70 -10.74
C GLN A 57 -17.00 1.89 -9.89
N LEU A 58 -18.31 2.08 -9.79
CA LEU A 58 -18.94 2.94 -8.81
C LEU A 58 -19.78 2.08 -7.86
N SER A 59 -19.75 2.38 -6.57
CA SER A 59 -20.59 1.71 -5.59
C SER A 59 -20.97 2.63 -4.43
N VAL A 60 -22.15 2.40 -3.86
CA VAL A 60 -22.52 2.99 -2.56
C VAL A 60 -22.20 1.98 -1.46
N VAL A 61 -22.72 0.78 -1.63
CA VAL A 61 -22.49 -0.41 -0.81
C VAL A 61 -22.41 -1.62 -1.75
N PRO A 62 -21.95 -2.79 -1.30
CA PRO A 62 -21.78 -3.92 -2.19
C PRO A 62 -23.09 -4.45 -2.81
N SER A 63 -24.26 -4.08 -2.29
CA SER A 63 -25.57 -4.40 -2.90
C SER A 63 -26.00 -3.41 -3.99
N MET A 64 -25.29 -2.29 -4.11
CA MET A 64 -25.51 -1.20 -5.05
C MET A 64 -24.18 -0.84 -5.71
N GLN A 65 -23.65 -1.76 -6.51
CA GLN A 65 -22.42 -1.61 -7.28
C GLN A 65 -22.67 -1.88 -8.77
N LEU A 66 -21.97 -1.15 -9.65
CA LEU A 66 -22.15 -1.27 -11.11
C LEU A 66 -21.67 -2.60 -11.68
N VAL A 67 -20.61 -3.15 -11.10
CA VAL A 67 -19.97 -4.38 -11.53
C VAL A 67 -20.10 -5.37 -10.38
N ASP A 68 -20.44 -6.64 -10.66
CA ASP A 68 -20.70 -7.64 -9.63
C ASP A 68 -19.49 -7.96 -8.74
N ARG A 69 -19.76 -8.45 -7.52
CA ARG A 69 -18.69 -8.68 -6.50
C ARG A 69 -17.73 -9.81 -6.88
N THR A 70 -18.14 -10.67 -7.80
CA THR A 70 -17.35 -11.80 -8.30
C THR A 70 -16.44 -11.42 -9.46
N GLU A 71 -16.65 -10.22 -10.02
CA GLU A 71 -15.93 -9.71 -11.17
C GLU A 71 -14.69 -8.92 -10.74
N SER A 72 -13.75 -8.82 -11.67
CA SER A 72 -12.50 -8.08 -11.50
C SER A 72 -12.60 -6.66 -12.05
N ILE A 73 -11.99 -5.71 -11.34
CA ILE A 73 -11.85 -4.32 -11.77
C ILE A 73 -10.40 -4.05 -12.14
N ARG A 74 -10.18 -3.39 -13.28
CA ARG A 74 -8.86 -3.05 -13.82
C ARG A 74 -8.85 -1.60 -14.28
N GLY A 75 -8.76 -0.68 -13.32
CA GLY A 75 -8.79 0.76 -13.54
C GLY A 75 -9.10 1.49 -12.25
N ILE A 76 -10.29 2.05 -12.13
CA ILE A 76 -10.69 2.88 -10.98
C ILE A 76 -11.92 2.30 -10.30
N ARG A 77 -11.85 2.11 -8.97
CA ARG A 77 -13.02 1.82 -8.12
C ARG A 77 -13.25 2.98 -7.17
N LEU A 78 -14.44 3.59 -7.25
CA LEU A 78 -14.89 4.63 -6.33
C LEU A 78 -16.09 4.12 -5.53
N SER A 79 -15.97 4.13 -4.20
CA SER A 79 -16.98 3.57 -3.31
C SER A 79 -17.36 4.60 -2.24
N LEU A 80 -18.64 4.99 -2.18
CA LEU A 80 -19.10 5.98 -1.20
C LEU A 80 -18.96 5.44 0.23
N PHE A 81 -19.49 4.25 0.52
CA PHE A 81 -19.33 3.57 1.80
C PHE A 81 -18.52 2.28 1.69
N SER A 82 -18.88 1.40 0.76
CA SER A 82 -18.15 0.15 0.61
C SER A 82 -18.25 -0.45 -0.78
N GLY A 83 -17.09 -0.83 -1.32
CA GLY A 83 -16.96 -1.58 -2.56
C GLY A 83 -16.42 -2.98 -2.31
N SER A 84 -16.91 -3.97 -3.06
CA SER A 84 -16.42 -5.34 -2.98
C SER A 84 -16.27 -5.95 -4.36
N ASN A 85 -15.09 -6.51 -4.67
CA ASN A 85 -14.81 -7.22 -5.91
C ASN A 85 -13.90 -8.40 -5.65
N ARG A 86 -13.83 -9.31 -6.62
CA ARG A 86 -12.91 -10.44 -6.57
C ARG A 86 -11.48 -9.93 -6.63
N ASN A 87 -11.17 -9.15 -7.66
CA ASN A 87 -9.87 -8.50 -7.83
C ASN A 87 -10.04 -6.99 -8.10
N MET A 88 -9.03 -6.22 -7.72
CA MET A 88 -8.99 -4.77 -7.97
C MET A 88 -7.57 -4.34 -8.33
N TYR A 89 -7.35 -3.92 -9.57
CA TYR A 89 -6.06 -3.42 -10.04
C TYR A 89 -6.18 -1.97 -10.50
N GLY A 90 -5.37 -1.07 -9.93
CA GLY A 90 -5.35 0.35 -10.25
C GLY A 90 -5.63 1.22 -9.03
N LEU A 91 -6.57 2.16 -9.13
CA LEU A 91 -6.90 3.11 -8.06
C LEU A 91 -8.20 2.71 -7.36
N ASP A 92 -8.12 2.44 -6.06
CA ASP A 92 -9.25 2.01 -5.24
C ASP A 92 -9.50 3.01 -4.10
N VAL A 93 -10.60 3.75 -4.19
CA VAL A 93 -10.92 4.85 -3.26
C VAL A 93 -12.29 4.62 -2.66
N GLY A 94 -12.38 4.62 -1.33
CA GLY A 94 -13.65 4.54 -0.62
C GLY A 94 -13.51 4.44 0.89
N LEU A 95 -14.62 4.47 1.63
CA LEU A 95 -14.55 4.28 3.09
C LEU A 95 -14.07 2.86 3.45
N LEU A 96 -14.70 1.83 2.88
CA LEU A 96 -14.36 0.43 3.09
C LEU A 96 -14.10 -0.28 1.75
N ASN A 97 -12.84 -0.61 1.49
CA ASN A 97 -12.42 -1.28 0.27
C ASN A 97 -12.19 -2.77 0.53
N PHE A 98 -13.02 -3.63 -0.07
CA PHE A 98 -12.90 -5.08 0.06
C PHE A 98 -12.51 -5.72 -1.27
N THR A 99 -11.44 -6.49 -1.26
CA THR A 99 -10.98 -7.28 -2.40
C THR A 99 -10.79 -8.73 -1.96
N GLN A 100 -11.56 -9.64 -2.54
CA GLN A 100 -11.67 -11.01 -2.00
C GLN A 100 -10.41 -11.85 -2.28
N SER A 101 -9.73 -11.58 -3.39
CA SER A 101 -8.53 -12.28 -3.83
C SER A 101 -7.37 -11.29 -3.93
N SER A 102 -7.14 -10.70 -5.10
CA SER A 102 -5.92 -9.93 -5.35
C SER A 102 -6.23 -8.45 -5.58
N SER A 103 -5.51 -7.58 -4.88
CA SER A 103 -5.49 -6.15 -5.21
C SER A 103 -4.09 -5.71 -5.63
N GLY A 104 -4.03 -4.85 -6.64
CA GLY A 104 -2.80 -4.23 -7.12
C GLY A 104 -2.99 -2.73 -7.31
N GLY A 105 -1.96 -1.92 -7.08
CA GLY A 105 -2.05 -0.46 -7.27
C GLY A 105 -2.12 0.30 -5.96
N PHE A 106 -3.01 1.29 -5.92
CA PHE A 106 -3.14 2.24 -4.82
C PHE A 106 -4.53 2.16 -4.20
N GLY A 107 -4.59 1.71 -2.94
CA GLY A 107 -5.80 1.67 -2.13
C GLY A 107 -5.82 2.81 -1.12
N LEU A 108 -6.87 3.61 -1.13
CA LEU A 108 -7.12 4.69 -0.19
C LEU A 108 -8.49 4.52 0.45
N GLY A 109 -8.52 4.38 1.78
CA GLY A 109 -9.77 4.29 2.49
C GLY A 109 -9.67 4.28 4.01
N ALA A 110 -10.78 4.33 4.71
CA ALA A 110 -10.75 4.15 6.17
C ALA A 110 -10.29 2.72 6.51
N ALA A 111 -10.79 1.72 5.77
CA ALA A 111 -10.30 0.36 5.85
C ALA A 111 -10.06 -0.23 4.46
N ASN A 112 -8.87 -0.81 4.28
CA ASN A 112 -8.53 -1.62 3.10
C ASN A 112 -8.36 -3.07 3.54
N TRP A 113 -9.10 -4.00 2.92
CA TRP A 113 -9.00 -5.43 3.20
C TRP A 113 -8.88 -6.22 1.90
N THR A 114 -7.75 -6.90 1.74
CA THR A 114 -7.48 -7.79 0.62
C THR A 114 -6.93 -9.14 1.09
N TYR A 115 -6.97 -10.16 0.23
CA TYR A 115 -6.23 -11.40 0.50
C TYR A 115 -4.75 -11.18 0.16
N ASP A 116 -4.45 -10.97 -1.11
CA ASP A 116 -3.11 -10.63 -1.59
C ASP A 116 -3.09 -9.15 -2.03
N HIS A 117 -2.09 -8.38 -1.59
CA HIS A 117 -1.90 -6.98 -1.96
C HIS A 117 -0.57 -6.74 -2.65
N TYR A 118 -0.58 -5.99 -3.75
CA TYR A 118 0.60 -5.52 -4.46
C TYR A 118 0.54 -4.00 -4.61
N GLY A 119 1.49 -3.26 -4.03
CA GLY A 119 1.53 -1.80 -4.13
C GLY A 119 1.29 -1.10 -2.80
N MET A 120 0.41 -0.10 -2.76
CA MET A 120 0.25 0.80 -1.63
C MET A 120 -1.17 0.75 -1.04
N GLN A 121 -1.28 0.60 0.28
CA GLN A 121 -2.52 0.80 1.02
C GLN A 121 -2.36 1.94 2.02
N LEU A 122 -3.22 2.95 1.92
CA LEU A 122 -3.33 4.07 2.83
C LEU A 122 -4.68 4.06 3.52
N GLY A 123 -4.69 4.14 4.85
CA GLY A 123 -5.95 4.17 5.59
C GLY A 123 -5.83 4.20 7.10
N ILE A 124 -6.95 4.11 7.81
CA ILE A 124 -6.92 3.89 9.26
C ILE A 124 -6.50 2.45 9.55
N LEU A 125 -7.09 1.51 8.80
CA LEU A 125 -6.80 0.08 8.88
C LEU A 125 -6.41 -0.46 7.50
N ASN A 126 -5.25 -1.11 7.42
CA ASN A 126 -4.83 -1.86 6.25
C ASN A 126 -4.64 -3.33 6.63
N ARG A 127 -5.35 -4.22 5.95
CA ARG A 127 -5.30 -5.66 6.21
C ARG A 127 -5.10 -6.44 4.92
N ALA A 128 -4.03 -7.23 4.91
CA ALA A 128 -3.76 -8.23 3.89
C ALA A 128 -3.46 -9.59 4.53
N LYS A 129 -3.70 -10.68 3.80
CA LYS A 129 -3.11 -11.97 4.15
C LYS A 129 -1.65 -12.00 3.75
N ARG A 130 -1.35 -11.53 2.53
CA ARG A 130 0.01 -11.29 2.06
C ARG A 130 0.10 -9.89 1.45
N ALA A 131 1.17 -9.17 1.72
CA ALA A 131 1.40 -7.85 1.18
C ALA A 131 2.81 -7.73 0.59
N TRP A 132 2.89 -7.20 -0.63
CA TRP A 132 4.13 -6.80 -1.29
C TRP A 132 4.03 -5.31 -1.59
N GLY A 133 4.74 -4.49 -0.82
CA GLY A 133 4.71 -3.03 -0.96
C GLY A 133 4.58 -2.26 0.37
N ILE A 134 3.80 -1.19 0.38
CA ILE A 134 3.71 -0.25 1.51
C ILE A 134 2.31 -0.28 2.11
N GLN A 135 2.21 -0.41 3.44
CA GLN A 135 0.98 -0.12 4.17
C GLN A 135 1.24 1.03 5.14
N ALA A 136 0.48 2.12 4.99
CA ALA A 136 0.55 3.25 5.89
C ALA A 136 -0.82 3.55 6.51
N GLY A 137 -0.88 3.59 7.83
CA GLY A 137 -2.13 3.74 8.54
C GLY A 137 -2.00 3.61 10.05
N LEU A 138 -3.08 3.82 10.80
CA LEU A 138 -3.00 3.64 12.25
C LEU A 138 -2.71 2.18 12.62
N ILE A 139 -3.34 1.25 11.90
CA ILE A 139 -3.19 -0.20 12.11
C ILE A 139 -2.88 -0.87 10.77
N ASN A 140 -1.76 -1.57 10.69
CA ASN A 140 -1.38 -2.37 9.52
C ASN A 140 -1.19 -3.84 9.91
N ILE A 141 -1.81 -4.75 9.15
CA ILE A 141 -1.79 -6.19 9.43
C ILE A 141 -1.54 -6.98 8.15
N SER A 142 -0.50 -7.81 8.17
CA SER A 142 -0.17 -8.78 7.12
C SER A 142 0.00 -10.17 7.71
N LYS A 143 -1.03 -11.02 7.57
CA LYS A 143 -1.13 -12.25 8.39
C LYS A 143 -0.03 -13.29 8.13
N TYR A 144 0.30 -13.53 6.86
CA TYR A 144 1.15 -14.66 6.47
C TYR A 144 2.51 -14.23 5.93
N GLU A 145 2.55 -13.15 5.15
CA GLU A 145 3.78 -12.64 4.56
C GLU A 145 3.65 -11.12 4.34
N LEU A 146 4.69 -10.39 4.69
CA LEU A 146 4.91 -9.02 4.26
C LEU A 146 6.30 -8.93 3.64
N SER A 147 6.33 -8.53 2.37
CA SER A 147 7.54 -8.14 1.66
C SER A 147 7.48 -6.65 1.35
N GLY A 148 7.83 -5.82 2.33
CA GLY A 148 7.77 -4.38 2.20
C GLY A 148 7.67 -3.65 3.54
N LEU A 149 7.20 -2.41 3.53
CA LEU A 149 7.25 -1.50 4.68
C LEU A 149 5.86 -1.27 5.31
N GLN A 150 5.84 -1.15 6.63
CA GLN A 150 4.66 -0.70 7.37
C GLN A 150 4.97 0.57 8.17
N PHE A 151 4.04 1.53 8.12
CA PHE A 151 4.09 2.78 8.86
C PHE A 151 2.78 2.98 9.64
N GLY A 152 2.85 3.11 10.97
CA GLY A 152 1.63 3.27 11.76
C GLY A 152 1.77 3.47 13.25
N LEU A 153 0.65 3.40 13.97
CA LEU A 153 0.70 3.28 15.43
C LEU A 153 0.95 1.83 15.83
N ALA A 154 0.24 0.91 15.18
CA ALA A 154 0.30 -0.52 15.41
C ALA A 154 0.54 -1.27 14.10
N ASN A 155 1.57 -2.11 14.07
CA ASN A 155 1.95 -2.88 12.90
C ASN A 155 2.09 -4.36 13.28
N ALA A 156 1.58 -5.27 12.45
CA ALA A 156 1.74 -6.70 12.63
C ALA A 156 2.00 -7.39 11.30
N GLY A 157 3.03 -8.23 11.24
CA GLY A 157 3.21 -9.13 10.11
C GLY A 157 4.38 -10.09 10.21
N ASN A 158 4.40 -11.09 9.33
CA ASN A 158 5.55 -11.96 9.16
C ASN A 158 6.46 -11.36 8.08
N THR A 159 7.57 -10.74 8.48
CA THR A 159 8.46 -10.01 7.58
C THR A 159 9.91 -10.03 8.07
N ALA A 160 10.84 -9.93 7.12
CA ALA A 160 12.25 -9.58 7.37
C ALA A 160 12.51 -8.06 7.27
N TYR A 161 11.57 -7.33 6.67
CA TYR A 161 11.66 -5.90 6.37
C TYR A 161 11.27 -5.03 7.58
N PRO A 162 11.79 -3.78 7.66
CA PRO A 162 11.50 -2.88 8.76
C PRO A 162 10.02 -2.52 8.91
N MET A 163 9.60 -2.37 10.17
CA MET A 163 8.30 -1.84 10.56
C MET A 163 8.53 -0.59 11.40
N PHE A 164 7.83 0.49 11.06
CA PHE A 164 7.92 1.78 11.73
C PHE A 164 6.59 2.06 12.43
N GLY A 165 6.54 1.71 13.71
CA GLY A 165 5.32 1.82 14.52
C GLY A 165 5.55 2.62 15.78
N LEU A 166 4.70 3.59 16.10
CA LEU A 166 4.90 4.42 17.29
C LEU A 166 4.57 3.69 18.61
N VAL A 167 3.56 2.82 18.61
CA VAL A 167 3.05 2.20 19.85
C VAL A 167 3.37 0.72 19.90
N TRP A 168 3.19 0.01 18.79
CA TRP A 168 3.31 -1.45 18.77
C TRP A 168 3.76 -1.98 17.42
N ASN A 169 4.76 -2.85 17.41
CA ASN A 169 5.20 -3.58 16.23
C ASN A 169 5.37 -5.06 16.60
N TYR A 170 4.72 -5.95 15.84
CA TYR A 170 4.89 -7.39 16.00
C TYR A 170 5.32 -8.02 14.67
N GLY A 171 6.57 -8.48 14.65
CA GLY A 171 7.20 -9.17 13.54
C GLY A 171 7.53 -10.62 13.91
N SER A 172 7.14 -11.60 13.08
CA SER A 172 7.53 -13.01 13.28
C SER A 172 8.14 -13.60 12.01
N GLY A 173 9.43 -13.32 11.75
CA GLY A 173 10.18 -13.85 10.60
C GLY A 173 11.65 -14.12 10.93
N ASP A 174 12.26 -15.10 10.27
CA ASP A 174 13.58 -15.67 10.63
C ASP A 174 14.78 -14.70 10.48
N LEU A 175 14.60 -13.56 9.79
CA LEU A 175 15.63 -12.55 9.52
C LEU A 175 15.10 -11.13 9.79
N TYR A 176 14.53 -10.93 10.98
CA TYR A 176 13.95 -9.65 11.35
C TYR A 176 15.04 -8.55 11.54
N SER A 177 15.08 -7.57 10.61
CA SER A 177 16.13 -6.54 10.54
C SER A 177 16.02 -5.39 11.56
N GLY A 178 15.00 -5.39 12.43
CA GLY A 178 14.86 -4.46 13.55
C GLY A 178 13.49 -3.75 13.63
N GLN A 179 13.04 -3.51 14.87
CA GLN A 179 11.83 -2.76 15.23
C GLN A 179 12.27 -1.35 15.54
N TYR A 180 11.74 -0.36 14.83
CA TYR A 180 11.90 1.05 15.21
C TYR A 180 10.57 1.51 15.77
N SER A 181 10.46 1.39 17.09
CA SER A 181 9.46 2.14 17.86
C SER A 181 10.13 3.44 18.29
N LEU A 182 9.52 4.58 17.97
CA LEU A 182 9.97 5.89 18.47
C LEU A 182 9.52 6.08 19.92
#